data_AF-A0A1Z4EYP0-F1
#
_entry.id   AF-A0A1Z4EYP0-F1
#
_cell.length_a   1.000
_cell.length_b   1.000
_cell.length_c   1.000
_cell.angle_alpha   90.00
_cell.angle_beta   90.00
_cell.angle_gamma   90.00
#
_symmetry.space_group_name_H-M   'P 1'
#
loop_
_entity.id
_entity.type
_entity.pdbx_description
1 polymer ?
#
loop_
_entity_poly.entity_id
_entity_poly.type
_entity_poly.pdbx_seq_one_letter_code
_entity_poly.pdbx_strand_id
1 'polypeptide(L)'
;MLLLFMRIAMAKVMSGYVSSMLIGGVFLCNVAHADPSAEPADCSAADLAGIVAGVSASESVYLHTHPEVNDFLSGLKGKNAKEIRTDLRQYMSSHPDVKQDLQDIRRPLTDFKTRCSAESLESVGDSE
;
A
#
# COMPACT_ATOMS: atom_id res chain seq x y z
N MET A 1 -0.36 -34.47 30.44
CA MET A 1 0.40 -33.20 30.33
C MET A 1 0.07 -32.42 29.05
N LEU A 2 -0.02 -33.07 27.87
CA LEU A 2 -0.37 -32.41 26.60
C LEU A 2 -1.77 -31.76 26.57
N LEU A 3 -2.77 -32.35 27.26
CA LEU A 3 -4.15 -31.83 27.31
C LEU A 3 -4.33 -30.60 28.23
N LEU A 4 -3.38 -30.33 29.13
CA LEU A 4 -3.40 -29.14 30.00
C LEU A 4 -2.88 -27.90 29.27
N PHE A 5 -1.85 -28.05 28.43
CA PHE A 5 -1.33 -26.94 27.60
C PHE A 5 -2.35 -26.46 26.56
N MET A 6 -3.12 -27.38 25.97
CA MET A 6 -4.12 -27.03 24.95
C MET A 6 -5.30 -26.22 25.54
N ARG A 7 -5.67 -26.48 26.80
CA ARG A 7 -6.72 -25.71 27.51
C ARG A 7 -6.30 -24.29 27.89
N ILE A 8 -5.01 -24.07 28.17
CA ILE A 8 -4.48 -22.74 28.54
C ILE A 8 -4.34 -21.83 27.31
N ALA A 9 -4.01 -22.39 26.14
CA ALA A 9 -3.86 -21.61 24.90
C ALA A 9 -5.20 -21.09 24.35
N MET A 10 -6.28 -21.88 24.47
CA MET A 10 -7.62 -21.47 23.99
C MET A 10 -8.28 -20.39 24.87
N ALA A 11 -7.90 -20.31 26.16
CA ALA A 11 -8.45 -19.33 27.10
C ALA A 11 -7.90 -17.89 26.92
N LYS A 12 -6.81 -17.69 26.16
CA LYS A 12 -6.17 -16.38 25.96
C LYS A 12 -6.42 -15.72 24.60
N VAL A 13 -6.95 -16.45 23.62
CA VAL A 13 -7.15 -15.91 22.25
C VAL A 13 -8.56 -15.30 22.05
N MET A 14 -9.49 -15.53 22.97
CA MET A 14 -10.89 -15.04 22.87
C MET A 14 -11.21 -13.87 23.81
N SER A 15 -10.22 -13.06 24.24
CA SER A 15 -10.39 -11.99 25.25
C SER A 15 -10.12 -10.56 24.74
N GLY A 16 -10.46 -10.28 23.47
CA GLY A 16 -10.47 -8.93 22.87
C GLY A 16 -10.24 -9.09 21.37
N TYR A 17 -11.18 -8.88 20.47
CA TYR A 17 -12.03 -7.71 20.28
C TYR A 17 -13.39 -8.14 19.68
N VAL A 18 -14.45 -8.23 20.48
CA VAL A 18 -15.83 -8.09 19.99
C VAL A 18 -16.69 -7.54 21.12
N SER A 19 -16.94 -6.22 21.10
CA SER A 19 -18.05 -5.48 21.74
C SER A 19 -17.79 -4.00 21.41
N SER A 20 -18.46 -3.39 20.43
CA SER A 20 -19.87 -3.02 20.52
C SER A 20 -20.56 -3.02 19.15
N MET A 21 -21.70 -3.70 19.10
CA MET A 21 -22.75 -3.48 18.13
C MET A 21 -23.77 -2.54 18.79
N LEU A 22 -24.17 -1.45 18.15
CA LEU A 22 -25.59 -1.04 17.99
C LEU A 22 -25.72 0.21 17.10
N ILE A 23 -26.74 0.12 16.26
CA ILE A 23 -27.20 0.99 15.18
C ILE A 23 -27.88 2.26 15.73
N GLY A 24 -27.72 3.40 15.05
CA GLY A 24 -28.74 4.46 15.03
C GLY A 24 -28.22 5.89 15.14
N GLY A 25 -28.47 6.69 14.10
CA GLY A 25 -28.48 8.16 14.22
C GLY A 25 -27.69 8.89 13.16
N VAL A 26 -28.39 9.38 12.14
CA VAL A 26 -28.02 10.45 11.21
C VAL A 26 -26.94 11.39 11.77
N PHE A 27 -25.75 11.42 11.15
CA PHE A 27 -24.81 12.53 11.31
C PHE A 27 -24.84 13.39 10.03
N LEU A 28 -25.97 14.09 9.83
CA LEU A 28 -26.02 15.26 8.97
C LEU A 28 -25.53 16.47 9.78
N CYS A 29 -24.22 16.54 10.00
CA CYS A 29 -23.54 17.76 10.40
C CYS A 29 -22.24 17.83 9.60
N ASN A 30 -22.36 18.38 8.39
CA ASN A 30 -21.24 18.99 7.67
C ASN A 30 -20.82 20.24 8.46
N VAL A 31 -20.14 20.05 9.59
CA VAL A 31 -19.29 21.10 10.17
C VAL A 31 -18.01 21.06 9.36
N ALA A 32 -17.96 21.87 8.29
CA ALA A 32 -16.72 22.27 7.66
C ALA A 32 -15.94 23.10 8.69
N HIS A 33 -15.26 22.43 9.63
CA HIS A 33 -14.08 22.98 10.25
C HIS A 33 -13.03 22.97 9.13
N ALA A 34 -12.82 24.14 8.52
CA ALA A 34 -11.57 24.39 7.81
C ALA A 34 -10.48 24.42 8.88
N ASP A 35 -9.98 23.24 9.22
CA ASP A 35 -8.72 23.09 9.94
C ASP A 35 -7.64 23.61 8.98
N PRO A 36 -6.90 24.68 9.31
CA PRO A 36 -5.79 25.15 8.48
C PRO A 36 -4.65 24.12 8.40
N SER A 37 -4.73 23.03 9.18
CA SER A 37 -3.84 21.86 9.13
C SER A 37 -4.42 20.70 8.30
N ALA A 38 -5.58 20.87 7.65
CA ALA A 38 -6.13 19.86 6.76
C ALA A 38 -5.23 19.74 5.53
N GLU A 39 -4.58 18.58 5.38
CA GLU A 39 -3.95 18.15 4.14
C GLU A 39 -4.88 18.48 2.95
N PRO A 40 -4.33 18.91 1.79
CA PRO A 40 -5.13 19.11 0.60
C PRO A 40 -6.03 17.91 0.35
N ALA A 41 -7.26 18.16 -0.09
CA ALA A 41 -8.16 17.07 -0.48
C ALA A 41 -7.40 16.11 -1.43
N ASP A 42 -7.48 14.80 -1.14
CA ASP A 42 -6.82 13.72 -1.89
C ASP A 42 -5.28 13.62 -1.75
N CYS A 43 -4.67 14.20 -0.70
CA CYS A 43 -3.24 14.06 -0.40
C CYS A 43 -2.93 13.36 0.94
N SER A 44 -3.95 12.87 1.64
CA SER A 44 -3.77 12.26 2.96
C SER A 44 -3.06 10.89 2.91
N ALA A 45 -2.62 10.42 4.08
CA ALA A 45 -2.11 9.04 4.22
C ALA A 45 -3.13 7.97 3.81
N ALA A 46 -4.44 8.23 3.98
CA ALA A 46 -5.49 7.33 3.56
C ALA A 46 -5.58 7.25 2.02
N ASP A 47 -5.39 8.38 1.34
CA ASP A 47 -5.40 8.45 -0.13
C ASP A 47 -4.19 7.72 -0.72
N LEU A 48 -3.01 7.93 -0.15
CA LEU A 48 -1.81 7.18 -0.54
C LEU A 48 -2.00 5.67 -0.34
N ALA A 49 -2.56 5.25 0.79
CA ALA A 49 -2.81 3.83 1.06
C ALA A 49 -3.77 3.21 0.03
N GLY A 50 -4.83 3.94 -0.35
CA GLY A 50 -5.75 3.54 -1.40
C GLY A 50 -5.06 3.34 -2.75
N ILE A 51 -4.19 4.28 -3.15
CA ILE A 51 -3.41 4.19 -4.39
C ILE A 51 -2.45 2.99 -4.36
N VAL A 52 -1.71 2.80 -3.27
CA VAL A 52 -0.79 1.65 -3.11
C VAL A 52 -1.55 0.33 -3.23
N ALA A 53 -2.73 0.23 -2.61
CA ALA A 53 -3.56 -0.97 -2.72
C ALA A 53 -4.02 -1.22 -4.16
N GLY A 54 -4.47 -0.18 -4.87
CA GLY A 54 -4.88 -0.28 -6.27
C GLY A 54 -3.75 -0.67 -7.23
N VAL A 55 -2.56 -0.09 -7.05
CA VAL A 55 -1.35 -0.47 -7.82
C VAL A 55 -0.98 -1.92 -7.56
N SER A 56 -1.01 -2.36 -6.29
CA SER A 56 -0.68 -3.75 -5.93
C SER A 56 -1.69 -4.75 -6.51
N ALA A 57 -2.98 -4.41 -6.52
CA ALA A 57 -4.01 -5.23 -7.15
C ALA A 57 -3.82 -5.31 -8.67
N SER A 58 -3.48 -4.20 -9.31
CA SER A 58 -3.23 -4.15 -10.75
C SER A 58 -1.98 -4.95 -11.15
N GLU A 59 -0.90 -4.84 -10.37
CA GLU A 59 0.31 -5.65 -10.55
C GLU A 59 0.01 -7.15 -10.37
N SER A 60 -0.83 -7.54 -9.41
CA SER A 60 -1.26 -8.94 -9.24
C SER A 60 -1.95 -9.49 -10.50
N VAL A 61 -2.89 -8.74 -11.07
CA VAL A 61 -3.56 -9.13 -12.33
C VAL A 61 -2.57 -9.23 -13.49
N TYR A 62 -1.65 -8.25 -13.60
CA TYR A 62 -0.60 -8.26 -14.62
C TYR A 62 0.27 -9.53 -14.52
N LEU A 63 0.75 -9.86 -13.32
CA LEU A 63 1.57 -11.04 -13.10
C LEU A 63 0.83 -12.35 -13.38
N HIS A 64 -0.46 -12.43 -13.10
CA HIS A 64 -1.26 -13.61 -13.46
C HIS A 64 -1.51 -13.74 -14.97
N THR A 65 -1.50 -12.65 -15.71
CA THR A 65 -1.68 -12.65 -17.18
C THR A 65 -0.37 -12.73 -17.95
N HIS A 66 0.77 -12.51 -17.27
CA HIS A 66 2.14 -12.58 -17.80
C HIS A 66 2.95 -13.62 -17.00
N PRO A 67 2.69 -14.92 -17.19
CA PRO A 67 3.31 -15.98 -16.39
C PRO A 67 4.85 -15.96 -16.45
N GLU A 68 5.44 -15.56 -17.58
CA GLU A 68 6.88 -15.41 -17.75
C GLU A 68 7.48 -14.30 -16.87
N VAL A 69 6.75 -13.20 -16.68
CA VAL A 69 7.17 -12.11 -15.78
C VAL A 69 7.01 -12.55 -14.33
N ASN A 70 5.92 -13.23 -14.01
CA ASN A 70 5.68 -13.79 -12.68
C ASN A 70 6.76 -14.79 -12.26
N ASP A 71 7.16 -15.69 -13.17
CA ASP A 71 8.20 -16.68 -12.93
C ASP A 71 9.55 -16.00 -12.69
N PHE A 72 9.88 -14.99 -13.51
CA PHE A 72 11.10 -14.20 -13.33
C PHE A 72 11.13 -13.52 -11.95
N LEU A 73 10.08 -12.76 -11.59
CA LEU A 73 10.02 -12.06 -10.30
C LEU A 73 10.00 -13.03 -9.12
N SER A 74 9.32 -14.16 -9.24
CA SER A 74 9.30 -15.23 -8.22
C SER A 74 10.69 -15.85 -8.04
N GLY A 75 11.45 -15.99 -9.13
CA GLY A 75 12.83 -16.48 -9.13
C GLY A 75 13.84 -15.55 -8.45
N LEU A 76 13.46 -14.30 -8.14
CA LEU A 76 14.30 -13.37 -7.38
C LEU A 76 14.29 -13.66 -5.87
N LYS A 77 13.37 -14.51 -5.38
CA LYS A 77 13.23 -14.82 -3.96
C LYS A 77 14.53 -15.44 -3.40
N GLY A 78 15.02 -14.88 -2.29
CA GLY A 78 16.23 -15.35 -1.61
C GLY A 78 17.54 -14.75 -2.13
N LYS A 79 17.52 -13.98 -3.24
CA LYS A 79 18.67 -13.22 -3.71
C LYS A 79 18.92 -11.99 -2.83
N ASN A 80 20.16 -11.51 -2.79
CA ASN A 80 20.46 -10.26 -2.10
C ASN A 80 20.04 -9.03 -2.93
N ALA A 81 19.95 -7.86 -2.29
CA ALA A 81 19.48 -6.64 -2.93
C ALA A 81 20.30 -6.23 -4.18
N LYS A 82 21.61 -6.46 -4.19
CA LYS A 82 22.48 -6.13 -5.33
C LYS A 82 22.19 -7.03 -6.54
N GLU A 83 22.01 -8.32 -6.29
CA GLU A 83 21.63 -9.29 -7.33
C GLU A 83 20.26 -8.96 -7.92
N ILE A 84 19.24 -8.78 -7.05
CA ILE A 84 17.88 -8.39 -7.46
C ILE A 84 17.91 -7.18 -8.38
N ARG A 85 18.64 -6.12 -8.00
CA ARG A 85 18.74 -4.89 -8.80
C ARG A 85 19.43 -5.11 -10.13
N THR A 86 20.40 -6.02 -10.19
CA THR A 86 21.13 -6.34 -11.42
C THR A 86 20.26 -7.12 -12.39
N ASP A 87 19.63 -8.18 -11.90
CA ASP A 87 18.75 -9.04 -12.69
C ASP A 87 17.54 -8.26 -13.22
N LEU A 88 16.91 -7.42 -12.38
CA LEU A 88 15.83 -6.54 -12.82
C LEU A 88 16.27 -5.60 -13.95
N ARG A 89 17.44 -4.95 -13.83
CA ARG A 89 17.92 -4.05 -14.90
C ARG A 89 18.14 -4.80 -16.20
N GLN A 90 18.76 -5.98 -16.14
CA GLN A 90 19.00 -6.80 -17.31
C GLN A 90 17.67 -7.22 -17.96
N TYR A 91 16.74 -7.75 -17.17
CA TYR A 91 15.43 -8.19 -17.65
C TYR A 91 14.64 -7.04 -18.29
N MET A 92 14.59 -5.88 -17.65
CA MET A 92 13.88 -4.70 -18.17
C MET A 92 14.56 -4.07 -19.40
N SER A 93 15.85 -4.33 -19.63
CA SER A 93 16.56 -3.88 -20.83
C SER A 93 16.23 -4.74 -22.05
N SER A 94 15.96 -6.03 -21.84
CA SER A 94 15.56 -6.96 -22.90
C SER A 94 14.05 -7.02 -23.12
N HIS A 95 13.25 -6.57 -22.15
CA HIS A 95 11.77 -6.53 -22.20
C HIS A 95 11.28 -5.09 -21.99
N PRO A 96 11.45 -4.20 -23.00
CA PRO A 96 11.05 -2.79 -22.89
C PRO A 96 9.52 -2.61 -22.78
N ASP A 97 8.75 -3.56 -23.31
CA ASP A 97 7.31 -3.71 -23.15
C ASP A 97 6.91 -3.95 -21.69
N VAL A 98 7.48 -4.98 -21.05
CA VAL A 98 7.22 -5.26 -19.62
C VAL A 98 7.61 -4.07 -18.74
N LYS A 99 8.71 -3.40 -19.08
CA LYS A 99 9.13 -2.19 -18.40
C LYS A 99 8.06 -1.10 -18.50
N GLN A 100 7.53 -0.87 -19.70
CA GLN A 100 6.50 0.14 -19.94
C GLN A 100 5.21 -0.20 -19.18
N ASP A 101 4.76 -1.45 -19.23
CA ASP A 101 3.55 -1.89 -18.54
C ASP A 101 3.66 -1.72 -17.01
N LEU A 102 4.79 -2.11 -16.43
CA LEU A 102 5.03 -1.92 -14.99
C LEU A 102 5.21 -0.43 -14.61
N GLN A 103 5.69 0.40 -15.52
CA GLN A 103 5.71 1.86 -15.33
C GLN A 103 4.30 2.44 -15.33
N ASP A 104 3.44 1.97 -16.23
CA ASP A 104 2.05 2.42 -16.32
C ASP A 104 1.22 1.98 -15.12
N ILE A 105 1.41 0.74 -14.65
CA ILE A 105 0.80 0.24 -13.40
C ILE A 105 1.18 1.11 -12.20
N ARG A 106 2.42 1.62 -12.15
CA ARG A 106 2.93 2.44 -11.03
C ARG A 106 2.74 3.94 -11.21
N ARG A 107 2.28 4.39 -12.37
CA ARG A 107 2.03 5.80 -12.68
C ARG A 107 1.18 6.53 -11.64
N PRO A 108 0.12 5.93 -11.05
CA PRO A 108 -0.66 6.60 -10.01
C PRO A 108 0.17 7.06 -8.80
N LEU A 109 1.23 6.33 -8.44
CA LEU A 109 2.11 6.72 -7.33
C LEU A 109 2.99 7.93 -7.70
N THR A 110 3.52 7.97 -8.93
CA THR A 110 4.32 9.11 -9.38
C THR A 110 3.47 10.35 -9.59
N ASP A 111 2.22 10.18 -10.03
CA ASP A 111 1.28 11.28 -10.21
C ASP A 111 0.83 11.83 -8.85
N PHE A 112 0.54 10.95 -7.89
CA PHE A 112 0.27 11.34 -6.49
C PHE A 112 1.44 12.11 -5.89
N LYS A 113 2.67 11.59 -6.04
CA LYS A 113 3.87 12.26 -5.55
C LYS A 113 4.04 13.65 -6.18
N THR A 114 3.90 13.74 -7.50
CA THR A 114 4.02 15.02 -8.22
C THR A 114 2.99 16.04 -7.72
N ARG A 115 1.75 15.60 -7.44
CA ARG A 115 0.68 16.45 -6.91
C ARG A 115 0.90 16.86 -5.45
N CYS A 116 1.26 15.93 -4.58
CA CYS A 116 1.23 16.13 -3.12
C CYS A 116 2.60 16.44 -2.49
N SER A 117 3.73 16.22 -3.19
CA SER A 117 5.07 16.64 -2.74
C SER A 117 5.37 18.12 -2.98
N ALA A 118 4.60 18.79 -3.85
CA ALA A 118 4.68 20.24 -4.00
C ALA A 118 4.12 20.95 -2.75
N GLU A 119 3.12 20.36 -2.08
CA GLU A 119 2.46 20.96 -0.92
C GLU A 119 3.18 20.70 0.41
N SER A 120 3.79 19.53 0.58
CA SER A 120 4.45 19.15 1.84
C SER A 120 5.78 19.88 2.10
N LEU A 121 6.31 20.60 1.11
CA LEU A 121 7.41 21.56 1.32
C LEU A 121 6.92 22.88 1.95
N GLU A 122 5.63 23.17 1.88
CA GLU A 122 5.02 24.37 2.46
C GLU A 122 4.72 24.16 3.96
N SER A 123 4.43 22.93 4.42
CA SER A 123 4.14 22.64 5.84
C SER A 123 5.36 22.35 6.73
N VAL A 124 6.55 22.14 6.15
CA VAL A 124 7.80 21.93 6.91
C VAL A 124 8.50 23.26 7.26
N GLY A 125 7.98 24.39 6.76
CA GLY A 125 8.56 25.73 6.95
C GLY A 125 8.10 26.51 8.20
N ASP A 126 7.01 26.11 8.85
CA ASP A 126 6.41 26.86 9.98
C ASP A 126 6.52 26.08 11.30
N SER A 127 7.74 25.84 11.75
CA SER A 127 8.01 25.42 13.14
C SER A 127 9.33 26.04 13.60
N GLU A 128 9.32 27.36 13.77
CA GLU A 128 10.30 28.11 14.57
C GLU A 128 9.65 28.57 15.90
#